data_AF-A0ABD6H903-F1
#
_entry.id   AF-A0ABD6H903-F1
#
_cell.length_a   1.000
_cell.length_b   1.000
_cell.length_c   1.000
_cell.angle_alpha   90.00
_cell.angle_beta   90.00
_cell.angle_gamma   90.00
#
_symmetry.space_group_name_H-M   'P 1'
#
loop_
_entity.id
_entity.type
_entity.pdbx_description
1 polymer ?
#
loop_
_entity_poly.entity_id
_entity_poly.type
_entity_poly.pdbx_seq_one_letter_code
_entity_poly.pdbx_strand_id
1 'polypeptide(L)'
;MASKKDDTASTEQSWLDEFKDMAEEEFKKLYPLTHALVRAWDKAVEPVLRVISTVAGFRRGGLTHTTEPTLYDLKDLHPEKIEQILAEPALTAELVEKPAEPEADVDTQTSQA
;
A
#
# COMPACT_ATOMS: atom_id res chain seq x y z
N MET A 1 28.26 1.62 -32.27
CA MET A 1 28.21 0.97 -30.95
C MET A 1 27.66 1.97 -29.95
N ALA A 2 26.66 1.55 -29.18
CA ALA A 2 26.23 2.06 -27.86
C ALA A 2 25.90 3.56 -27.71
N SER A 3 24.87 4.00 -27.00
CA SER A 3 23.70 3.39 -26.39
C SER A 3 22.75 4.56 -26.14
N LYS A 4 21.48 4.37 -26.49
CA LYS A 4 20.39 5.30 -26.25
C LYS A 4 20.26 5.47 -24.72
N LYS A 5 20.56 6.66 -24.20
CA LYS A 5 20.15 7.07 -22.84
C LYS A 5 18.72 7.55 -22.94
N ASP A 6 17.78 6.64 -22.79
CA ASP A 6 16.40 6.98 -22.45
C ASP A 6 16.38 7.24 -20.94
N ASP A 7 16.75 8.46 -20.55
CA ASP A 7 16.55 8.98 -19.20
C ASP A 7 15.05 9.28 -19.06
N THR A 8 14.28 8.25 -18.71
CA THR A 8 12.89 8.42 -18.30
C THR A 8 12.92 8.90 -16.86
N ALA A 9 13.22 10.19 -16.68
CA ALA A 9 12.90 10.92 -15.47
C ALA A 9 11.37 10.86 -15.35
N SER A 10 10.89 9.86 -14.59
CA SER A 10 9.50 9.74 -14.19
C SER A 10 9.19 10.99 -13.40
N THR A 11 8.41 11.88 -14.02
CA THR A 11 7.70 12.94 -13.36
C THR A 11 7.07 12.34 -12.10
N GLU A 12 7.60 12.72 -10.94
CA GLU A 12 6.96 12.54 -9.63
C GLU A 12 5.73 13.46 -9.56
N GLN A 13 4.82 13.30 -10.54
CA GLN A 13 3.47 13.79 -10.46
C GLN A 13 2.89 13.06 -9.25
N SER A 14 2.68 13.81 -8.17
CA SER A 14 2.01 13.31 -6.99
C SER A 14 0.63 12.87 -7.44
N TRP A 15 0.46 11.57 -7.67
CA TRP A 15 -0.79 10.98 -8.11
C TRP A 15 -1.96 11.45 -7.24
N LEU A 16 -1.71 11.70 -5.95
CA LEU A 16 -2.66 12.29 -5.02
C LEU A 16 -3.30 13.60 -5.51
N ASP A 17 -2.60 14.43 -6.27
CA ASP A 17 -3.15 15.66 -6.84
C ASP A 17 -4.00 15.37 -8.11
N GLU A 18 -3.55 14.46 -8.98
CA GLU A 18 -4.37 14.01 -10.13
C GLU A 18 -5.70 13.39 -9.70
N PHE A 19 -5.71 12.69 -8.56
CA PHE A 19 -6.93 12.07 -8.03
C PHE A 19 -7.83 13.02 -7.24
N LYS A 20 -7.31 14.12 -6.68
CA LYS A 20 -8.16 15.12 -5.99
C LYS A 20 -9.09 15.83 -6.99
N ASP A 21 -8.64 16.03 -8.21
CA ASP A 21 -9.43 16.63 -9.29
C ASP A 21 -10.24 15.60 -10.09
N MET A 22 -9.99 14.30 -9.88
CA MET A 22 -10.74 13.23 -10.54
C MET A 22 -12.11 13.04 -9.90
N ALA A 23 -13.16 12.97 -10.72
CA ALA A 23 -14.51 12.70 -10.25
C ALA A 23 -14.60 11.28 -9.62
N GLU A 24 -15.36 11.14 -8.54
CA GLU A 24 -15.55 9.86 -7.83
C GLU A 24 -16.00 8.73 -8.77
N GLU A 25 -16.83 9.05 -9.78
CA GLU A 25 -17.29 8.08 -10.77
C GLU A 25 -16.16 7.53 -11.65
N GLU A 26 -15.19 8.36 -12.00
CA GLU A 26 -14.03 7.96 -12.78
C GLU A 26 -13.07 7.13 -11.93
N PHE A 27 -12.85 7.53 -10.67
CA PHE A 27 -12.09 6.73 -9.71
C PHE A 27 -12.69 5.35 -9.51
N LYS A 28 -14.01 5.26 -9.31
CA LYS A 28 -14.74 4.00 -9.18
C LYS A 28 -14.65 3.13 -10.44
N LYS A 29 -14.61 3.74 -11.63
CA LYS A 29 -14.48 3.02 -12.90
C LYS A 29 -13.09 2.42 -13.08
N LEU A 30 -12.05 3.13 -12.66
CA LEU A 30 -10.65 2.70 -12.80
C LEU A 30 -10.21 1.76 -11.68
N TYR A 31 -10.65 2.02 -10.44
CA TYR A 31 -10.22 1.30 -9.24
C TYR A 31 -11.42 0.85 -8.40
N PRO A 32 -12.28 -0.04 -8.93
CA PRO A 32 -13.52 -0.44 -8.28
C PRO A 32 -13.29 -1.12 -6.92
N LEU A 33 -12.26 -1.94 -6.76
CA LEU A 33 -11.97 -2.62 -5.49
C LEU A 33 -11.42 -1.65 -4.45
N THR A 34 -10.51 -0.77 -4.87
CA THR A 34 -9.92 0.27 -4.00
C THR A 34 -11.01 1.22 -3.50
N HIS A 35 -11.90 1.67 -4.40
CA HIS A 35 -13.04 2.50 -4.04
C HIS A 35 -13.98 1.78 -3.06
N ALA A 36 -14.32 0.51 -3.31
CA ALA A 36 -15.16 -0.27 -2.40
C ALA A 36 -14.52 -0.43 -1.02
N LEU A 37 -13.21 -0.69 -0.97
CA LEU A 37 -12.44 -0.84 0.26
C LEU A 37 -12.46 0.46 1.10
N VAL A 38 -12.13 1.60 0.48
CA VAL A 38 -12.10 2.90 1.18
C VAL A 38 -13.48 3.31 1.64
N ARG A 39 -14.52 3.11 0.82
CA ARG A 39 -15.91 3.43 1.18
C ARG A 39 -16.45 2.57 2.33
N ALA A 40 -15.93 1.36 2.49
CA ALA A 40 -16.31 0.48 3.60
C ALA A 40 -15.68 0.90 4.94
N TRP A 41 -14.71 1.83 4.93
CA TRP A 41 -14.11 2.37 6.14
C TRP A 41 -15.03 3.39 6.80
N ASP A 42 -15.56 3.07 7.98
CA ASP A 42 -16.50 3.92 8.72
C ASP A 42 -15.85 4.69 9.89
N LYS A 43 -14.56 4.48 10.15
CA LYS A 43 -13.86 5.09 11.29
C LYS A 43 -13.31 6.46 10.94
N ALA A 44 -13.27 7.34 11.95
CA ALA A 44 -12.74 8.70 11.82
C ALA A 44 -11.19 8.78 11.87
N VAL A 45 -10.50 7.65 11.87
CA VAL A 45 -9.03 7.56 11.90
C VAL A 45 -8.48 7.19 10.53
N GLU A 46 -7.26 7.62 10.23
CA GLU A 46 -6.58 7.26 8.99
C GLU A 46 -6.31 5.74 8.93
N PRO A 47 -6.83 5.04 7.91
CA PRO A 47 -6.57 3.61 7.75
C PRO A 47 -5.19 3.35 7.12
N VAL A 48 -4.63 2.18 7.43
CA VAL A 48 -3.50 1.58 6.72
C VAL A 48 -3.92 0.27 6.08
N LEU A 49 -3.31 -0.07 4.95
CA LEU A 49 -3.52 -1.36 4.29
C LEU A 49 -2.65 -2.42 4.94
N ARG A 50 -3.27 -3.38 5.61
CA ARG A 50 -2.61 -4.59 6.11
C ARG A 50 -2.63 -5.65 5.02
N VAL A 51 -1.47 -6.18 4.67
CA VAL A 51 -1.34 -7.24 3.65
C VAL A 51 -0.60 -8.43 4.24
N ILE A 52 -1.14 -9.62 4.01
CA ILE A 52 -0.53 -10.91 4.35
C ILE A 52 -0.55 -11.78 3.09
N SER A 53 0.58 -12.38 2.76
CA SER A 53 0.63 -13.39 1.70
C SER A 53 0.49 -14.80 2.24
N THR A 54 -0.17 -15.64 1.48
CA THR A 54 -0.14 -17.10 1.67
C THR A 54 1.19 -17.72 1.28
N VAL A 55 2.00 -17.03 0.45
CA VAL A 55 3.28 -17.51 -0.08
C VAL A 55 4.38 -16.50 0.21
N ALA A 56 5.40 -16.90 0.97
CA ALA A 56 6.52 -16.01 1.25
C ALA A 56 7.25 -15.61 -0.05
N GLY A 57 7.48 -14.31 -0.22
CA GLY A 57 8.16 -13.76 -1.40
C GLY A 57 7.25 -13.53 -2.62
N PHE A 58 5.93 -13.68 -2.46
CA PHE A 58 4.97 -13.42 -3.54
C PHE A 58 5.02 -11.96 -4.00
N ARG A 59 4.91 -11.70 -5.31
CA ARG A 59 5.03 -10.34 -5.87
C ARG A 59 3.74 -9.84 -6.50
N ARG A 60 3.30 -8.65 -6.08
CA ARG A 60 2.11 -7.97 -6.64
C ARG A 60 2.15 -6.47 -6.33
N GLY A 61 1.61 -5.62 -7.20
CA GLY A 61 1.65 -4.17 -6.98
C GLY A 61 3.07 -3.59 -7.00
N GLY A 62 4.03 -4.29 -7.62
CA GLY A 62 5.46 -3.96 -7.55
C GLY A 62 6.12 -4.19 -6.17
N LEU A 63 5.41 -4.83 -5.24
CA LEU A 63 5.89 -5.14 -3.88
C LEU A 63 6.13 -6.64 -3.72
N THR A 64 7.06 -6.99 -2.82
CA THR A 64 7.26 -8.37 -2.36
C THR A 64 6.56 -8.53 -1.02
N HIS A 65 5.65 -9.49 -0.94
CA HIS A 65 4.83 -9.76 0.23
C HIS A 65 5.37 -10.95 1.00
N THR A 66 5.15 -10.93 2.31
CA THR A 66 5.57 -12.00 3.23
C THR A 66 4.35 -12.65 3.86
N THR A 67 4.56 -13.76 4.55
CA THR A 67 3.52 -14.41 5.36
C THR A 67 3.28 -13.69 6.69
N GLU A 68 4.12 -12.71 7.04
CA GLU A 68 3.90 -11.83 8.18
C GLU A 68 3.09 -10.60 7.77
N PRO A 69 2.24 -10.03 8.65
CA PRO A 69 1.47 -8.86 8.32
C PRO A 69 2.35 -7.63 8.08
N THR A 70 2.25 -7.05 6.90
CA THR A 70 2.89 -5.77 6.57
C THR A 70 1.84 -4.68 6.48
N LEU A 71 2.14 -3.51 7.05
CA LEU A 71 1.28 -2.34 6.99
C LEU A 71 1.83 -1.35 5.95
N TYR A 72 0.94 -0.86 5.10
CA TYR A 72 1.25 0.17 4.11
C TYR A 72 0.32 1.37 4.31
N ASP A 73 0.92 2.56 4.38
CA ASP A 73 0.15 3.79 4.32
C ASP A 73 -0.47 3.93 2.91
N LEU A 74 -1.79 4.19 2.84
CA LEU A 74 -2.50 4.28 1.55
C LEU A 74 -1.94 5.39 0.66
N LYS A 75 -1.46 6.49 1.26
CA LYS A 75 -0.83 7.63 0.56
C LYS A 75 0.48 7.27 -0.14
N ASP A 76 1.14 6.18 0.26
CA ASP A 76 2.41 5.73 -0.34
C ASP A 76 2.18 4.70 -1.46
N LEU A 77 0.93 4.22 -1.61
CA LEU A 77 0.53 3.26 -2.62
C LEU A 77 -0.36 3.91 -3.68
N HIS A 78 0.10 3.90 -4.93
CA HIS A 78 -0.76 4.25 -6.05
C HIS A 78 -2.01 3.33 -6.06
N PRO A 79 -3.22 3.85 -6.38
CA PRO A 79 -4.46 3.08 -6.40
C PRO A 79 -4.37 1.82 -7.26
N GLU A 80 -3.67 1.89 -8.38
CA GLU A 80 -3.40 0.71 -9.23
C GLU A 80 -2.69 -0.42 -8.47
N LYS A 81 -1.73 -0.10 -7.59
CA LYS A 81 -1.03 -1.10 -6.79
C LYS A 81 -1.98 -1.73 -5.76
N ILE A 82 -2.82 -0.92 -5.13
CA ILE A 82 -3.83 -1.37 -4.17
C ILE A 82 -4.84 -2.28 -4.88
N GLU A 83 -5.31 -1.88 -6.06
CA GLU A 83 -6.22 -2.65 -6.91
C GLU A 83 -5.62 -4.02 -7.26
N GLN A 84 -4.34 -4.06 -7.67
CA GLN A 84 -3.63 -5.31 -7.96
C GLN A 84 -3.47 -6.22 -6.73
N ILE A 85 -3.29 -5.63 -5.55
CA ILE A 85 -3.18 -6.36 -4.28
C ILE A 85 -4.55 -6.95 -3.91
N LEU A 86 -5.62 -6.15 -3.97
CA LEU A 86 -6.99 -6.59 -3.64
C LEU A 86 -7.53 -7.63 -4.62
N ALA A 87 -7.13 -7.56 -5.89
CA ALA A 87 -7.53 -8.52 -6.91
C ALA A 87 -6.79 -9.88 -6.79
N GLU A 88 -5.79 -9.99 -5.93
CA GLU A 88 -4.96 -11.19 -5.83
C GLU A 88 -5.42 -12.12 -4.71
N PRO A 89 -5.96 -13.33 -5.03
CA PRO A 89 -6.47 -14.26 -4.01
C PRO A 89 -5.39 -14.84 -3.09
N ALA A 90 -4.12 -14.84 -3.52
CA ALA A 90 -3.01 -15.29 -2.68
C ALA A 90 -2.63 -14.27 -1.60
N LEU A 91 -3.20 -13.06 -1.64
CA LEU A 91 -3.01 -11.98 -0.68
C LEU A 91 -4.31 -11.77 0.11
N THR A 92 -4.20 -11.69 1.42
CA THR A 92 -5.24 -11.14 2.28
C THR A 92 -4.91 -9.68 2.52
N ALA A 93 -5.77 -8.78 2.07
CA ALA A 93 -5.58 -7.34 2.20
C ALA A 93 -6.83 -6.69 2.81
N GLU A 94 -6.63 -5.88 3.84
CA GLU A 94 -7.72 -5.23 4.60
C GLU A 94 -7.28 -3.88 5.16
N LEU A 95 -8.24 -2.98 5.40
CA LEU A 95 -7.96 -1.73 6.12
C LEU A 95 -8.00 -1.99 7.63
N VAL A 96 -6.97 -1.51 8.31
CA VAL A 96 -6.89 -1.50 9.77
C VAL A 96 -6.59 -0.10 10.25
N GLU A 97 -6.87 0.16 11.53
CA GLU A 97 -6.46 1.41 12.15
C GLU A 97 -4.94 1.44 12.17
N LYS A 98 -4.34 2.58 11.81
CA LYS A 98 -2.90 2.75 11.97
C LYS A 98 -2.58 2.50 13.45
N PRO A 99 -1.77 1.48 13.79
CA PRO A 99 -1.35 1.32 15.16
C PRO A 99 -0.67 2.63 15.56
N ALA A 100 -1.07 3.20 16.71
CA ALA A 100 -0.26 4.22 17.35
C ALA A 100 1.14 3.60 17.44
N GLU A 101 2.12 4.20 16.75
CA GLU A 101 3.49 3.70 16.77
C GLU A 101 3.79 3.30 18.21
N PRO A 102 4.09 2.02 18.51
CA PRO A 102 4.77 1.76 19.74
C PRO A 102 6.07 2.54 19.58
N GLU A 103 6.17 3.66 20.28
CA GLU A 103 7.45 4.25 20.64
C GLU A 103 8.35 3.06 20.91
N ALA A 104 9.37 2.88 20.08
CA ALA A 104 10.19 1.69 20.11
C ALA A 104 10.66 1.50 21.55
N ASP A 105 10.02 0.55 22.25
CA ASP A 105 10.39 0.13 23.59
C ASP A 105 11.67 -0.68 23.38
N VAL A 106 12.78 0.03 23.18
CA VAL A 106 14.13 -0.49 23.26
C VAL A 106 14.52 -0.41 24.72
N ASP A 107 13.84 -1.17 25.58
CA ASP A 107 14.40 -1.54 26.86
C ASP A 107 14.11 -3.01 27.15
N THR A 108 15.08 -3.88 26.86
CA THR A 108 15.51 -4.89 27.84
C THR A 108 16.95 -5.37 27.54
N GLN A 109 17.91 -4.73 28.22
CA GLN A 109 18.90 -5.35 29.12
C GLN A 109 19.16 -6.88 29.05
N THR A 110 20.46 -7.27 28.94
CA THR A 110 21.15 -8.51 29.46
C THR A 110 22.12 -9.08 28.41
N SER A 111 23.44 -8.89 28.53
CA SER A 111 24.24 -9.81 29.35
C SER A 111 25.51 -9.17 29.87
N GLN A 112 25.61 -9.25 31.19
CA GLN A 112 26.78 -9.10 32.04
C GLN A 112 27.70 -10.32 31.90
N ALA A 113 29.01 -10.12 31.78
CA ALA A 113 30.08 -10.91 32.40
C ALA A 113 31.46 -10.30 32.04
#